data_AF-A0A380WQ73-F1
#
_entry.id   AF-A0A380WQ73-F1
#
_cell.length_a   1.000
_cell.length_b   1.000
_cell.length_c   1.000
_cell.angle_alpha   90.00
_cell.angle_beta   90.00
_cell.angle_gamma   90.00
#
_symmetry.space_group_name_H-M   'P 1'
#
loop_
_entity.id
_entity.type
_entity.pdbx_description
1 polymer ?
#
loop_
_entity_poly.entity_id
_entity_poly.type
_entity_poly.pdbx_seq_one_letter_code
_entity_poly.pdbx_strand_id
1 'polypeptide(L)'
;MQVSAIILAFCAASILYVYRFRGEARYKNLTEYIRKGWPIFTPFNCVLFMTTLRRGSKAVLDPAEFPETHLLRQNWQAIRDEGLELVRQG
;
A
#
# COMPACT_ATOMS: atom_id res chain seq x y z
N MET A 1 -27.36 17.54 -8.24
CA MET A 1 -26.65 18.54 -7.40
C MET A 1 -26.22 17.99 -6.04
N GLN A 2 -27.08 17.28 -5.29
CA GLN A 2 -26.73 16.78 -3.95
C GLN A 2 -25.62 15.72 -3.95
N VAL A 3 -25.66 14.76 -4.89
CA VAL A 3 -24.64 13.70 -5.00
C VAL A 3 -23.23 14.27 -5.24
N SER A 4 -23.13 15.28 -6.09
CA SER A 4 -21.86 15.96 -6.41
C SER A 4 -21.25 16.64 -5.18
N ALA A 5 -22.08 17.29 -4.36
CA ALA A 5 -21.64 17.94 -3.12
C ALA A 5 -21.15 16.91 -2.07
N ILE A 6 -21.81 15.77 -1.97
CA ILE A 6 -21.40 14.67 -1.07
C ILE A 6 -20.05 14.10 -1.50
N ILE A 7 -19.84 13.89 -2.80
CA ILE A 7 -18.56 13.41 -3.33
C ILE A 7 -17.45 14.42 -3.06
N LEU A 8 -17.69 15.71 -3.29
CA LEU A 8 -16.74 16.78 -2.99
C LEU A 8 -16.38 16.84 -1.50
N ALA A 9 -17.37 16.73 -0.61
CA ALA A 9 -17.15 16.69 0.84
C ALA A 9 -16.34 15.46 1.26
N PHE A 10 -16.63 14.28 0.69
CA PHE A 10 -15.89 13.04 0.95
C PHE A 10 -14.44 13.14 0.47
N CYS A 11 -14.20 13.71 -0.71
CA CYS A 11 -12.86 13.98 -1.23
C CYS A 11 -12.09 14.93 -0.31
N ALA A 12 -12.70 16.05 0.10
CA ALA A 12 -12.08 17.01 1.01
C ALA A 12 -11.76 16.39 2.38
N ALA A 13 -12.67 15.60 2.95
CA ALA A 13 -12.47 14.89 4.20
C ALA A 13 -11.36 13.83 4.11
N SER A 14 -11.28 13.09 2.99
CA SER A 14 -10.23 12.09 2.75
C SER A 14 -8.85 12.74 2.66
N ILE A 15 -8.76 13.89 1.97
CA ILE A 15 -7.52 14.68 1.86
C ILE A 15 -7.10 15.21 3.23
N LEU A 16 -8.04 15.77 4.00
CA LEU A 16 -7.78 16.27 5.35
C LEU A 16 -7.32 15.14 6.28
N TYR A 17 -7.97 13.98 6.23
CA TYR A 17 -7.62 12.80 7.02
C TYR A 17 -6.20 12.33 6.72
N VAL A 18 -5.85 12.16 5.44
CA VAL A 18 -4.50 11.72 5.05
C VAL A 18 -3.45 12.76 5.41
N TYR A 19 -3.72 14.05 5.18
CA TYR A 19 -2.80 15.12 5.57
C TYR A 19 -2.56 15.19 7.08
N ARG A 20 -3.59 14.94 7.90
CA ARG A 20 -3.54 15.14 9.35
C ARG A 20 -3.20 13.88 10.17
N PHE A 21 -3.57 12.71 9.68
CA PHE A 21 -3.48 11.43 10.41
C PHE A 21 -2.58 10.39 9.74
N ARG A 22 -2.24 10.54 8.45
CA ARG A 22 -1.44 9.52 7.74
C ARG A 22 0.03 9.94 7.60
N GLY A 23 0.85 9.47 8.53
CA GLY A 23 2.32 9.47 8.43
C GLY A 23 3.01 10.17 9.60
N GLU A 24 4.00 9.49 10.18
CA GLU A 24 4.95 10.05 11.16
C GLU A 24 5.81 11.17 10.52
N ALA A 25 6.10 11.05 9.22
CA ALA A 25 6.78 12.07 8.43
C ALA A 25 5.78 13.12 7.91
N ARG A 26 5.53 14.16 8.71
CA ARG A 26 4.69 15.29 8.29
C ARG A 26 5.32 15.97 7.07
N TYR A 27 4.56 16.05 5.97
CA TYR A 27 4.95 16.82 4.81
C TYR A 27 5.26 18.26 5.24
N LYS A 28 6.45 18.77 4.89
CA LYS A 28 6.87 20.11 5.31
C LYS A 28 5.99 21.21 4.72
N ASN A 29 5.41 20.99 3.53
CA ASN A 29 4.59 21.96 2.80
C ASN A 29 3.43 21.31 2.03
N LEU A 30 2.31 22.04 1.84
CA LEU A 30 1.19 21.61 0.99
C LEU A 30 1.61 21.35 -0.47
N THR A 31 2.57 22.12 -0.99
CA THR A 31 3.09 21.95 -2.35
C THR A 31 3.81 20.60 -2.53
N GLU A 32 4.50 20.12 -1.49
CA GLU A 32 5.15 18.82 -1.51
C GLU A 32 4.11 17.69 -1.47
N TYR A 33 3.05 17.86 -0.69
CA TYR A 33 1.91 16.94 -0.64
C TYR A 33 1.17 16.84 -1.97
N ILE A 34 0.92 17.96 -2.65
CA ILE A 34 0.26 17.96 -3.97
C ILE A 34 1.15 17.30 -5.03
N ARG A 35 2.46 17.58 -5.02
CA ARG A 35 3.40 17.04 -6.01
C ARG A 35 3.69 15.54 -5.82
N LYS A 36 3.81 15.07 -4.57
CA LYS A 36 4.18 13.67 -4.26
C LYS A 36 2.98 12.78 -3.93
N GLY A 37 1.94 13.33 -3.31
CA GLY A 37 0.82 12.57 -2.74
C GLY A 37 -0.37 12.37 -3.67
N TRP A 38 -0.42 13.06 -4.82
CA TRP A 38 -1.53 13.00 -5.80
C TRP A 38 -2.91 12.98 -5.10
N PRO A 39 -3.32 14.11 -4.47
CA PRO A 39 -4.50 14.17 -3.59
C PRO A 39 -5.83 13.76 -4.25
N ILE A 40 -5.87 13.73 -5.59
CA ILE A 40 -7.01 13.28 -6.39
C ILE A 40 -7.29 11.77 -6.17
N PHE A 41 -6.26 10.97 -5.89
CA PHE A 41 -6.41 9.53 -5.62
C PHE A 41 -6.50 9.18 -4.12
N THR A 42 -6.35 10.16 -3.23
CA THR A 42 -6.49 9.97 -1.79
C THR A 42 -7.80 9.29 -1.36
N PRO A 43 -8.99 9.67 -1.86
CA PRO A 43 -10.23 8.99 -1.49
C PRO A 43 -10.24 7.50 -1.90
N PHE A 44 -9.74 7.17 -3.10
CA PHE A 44 -9.60 5.77 -3.53
C PHE A 44 -8.64 4.99 -2.64
N ASN A 45 -7.51 5.61 -2.28
CA ASN A 45 -6.51 4.99 -1.42
C ASN A 45 -7.06 4.76 0.01
N CYS A 46 -7.90 5.67 0.52
CA CYS A 46 -8.58 5.48 1.80
C CYS A 46 -9.54 4.29 1.76
N VAL A 47 -10.31 4.12 0.67
CA VAL A 47 -11.18 2.94 0.49
C VAL A 47 -10.37 1.64 0.47
N LEU A 48 -9.24 1.62 -0.24
CA LEU A 48 -8.33 0.47 -0.26
C LEU A 48 -7.80 0.14 1.15
N PHE A 49 -7.45 1.15 1.95
CA PHE A 49 -7.03 0.92 3.35
C PHE A 49 -8.16 0.41 4.23
N MET A 50 -9.40 0.86 4.04
CA MET A 50 -10.55 0.33 4.77
C MET A 50 -10.78 -1.15 4.46
N THR A 51 -10.47 -1.59 3.25
CA THR A 51 -10.54 -3.01 2.85
C THR A 51 -9.25 -3.80 3.11
N THR A 52 -8.18 -3.13 3.54
CA THR A 52 -6.90 -3.79 3.79
C THR A 52 -6.99 -4.61 5.07
N LEU A 53 -6.66 -5.90 4.97
CA LEU A 53 -6.58 -6.78 6.14
C LEU A 53 -5.54 -6.24 7.13
N ARG A 54 -5.89 -6.25 8.42
CA ARG A 54 -5.03 -5.74 9.50
C ARG A 54 -3.62 -6.35 9.51
N ARG A 55 -3.49 -7.59 9.03
CA ARG A 55 -2.22 -8.30 8.84
C ARG A 55 -1.29 -7.65 7.82
N GLY A 56 -1.83 -7.02 6.78
CA GLY A 56 -1.08 -6.29 5.74
C GLY A 56 -0.81 -4.82 6.05
N SER A 57 -1.22 -4.32 7.21
CA SER A 57 -1.17 -2.88 7.55
C SER A 57 0.20 -2.41 8.04
N LYS A 58 1.17 -3.30 8.23
CA LYS A 58 2.51 -2.97 8.74
C LYS A 58 3.48 -2.77 7.57
N ALA A 59 4.44 -1.86 7.73
CA ALA A 59 5.49 -1.61 6.73
C ALA A 59 6.43 -2.81 6.56
N VAL A 60 6.68 -3.54 7.66
CA VAL A 60 7.41 -4.81 7.66
C VAL A 60 6.44 -5.87 8.16
N LEU A 61 6.20 -6.87 7.32
CA LEU A 61 5.30 -7.98 7.61
C LEU A 61 6.10 -9.12 8.23
N ASP A 62 5.53 -9.77 9.25
CA ASP A 62 6.15 -10.96 9.82
C ASP A 62 5.81 -12.17 8.93
N PRO A 63 6.80 -12.92 8.42
CA PRO A 63 6.55 -14.13 7.64
C PRO A 63 5.75 -15.20 8.40
N ALA A 64 5.79 -15.22 9.74
CA ALA A 64 4.93 -16.09 10.56
C ALA A 64 3.44 -15.71 10.43
N GLU A 65 3.20 -14.45 10.07
CA GLU A 65 1.98 -13.92 9.47
C GLU A 65 1.37 -14.95 8.50
N PHE A 66 2.19 -15.42 7.56
CA PHE A 66 1.84 -16.01 6.25
C PHE A 66 2.20 -17.49 6.14
N PRO A 67 1.34 -18.41 6.63
CA PRO A 67 1.63 -19.84 6.60
C PRO A 67 1.79 -20.39 5.16
N GLU A 68 1.14 -19.76 4.18
CA GLU A 68 1.28 -20.05 2.75
C GLU A 68 2.73 -19.93 2.25
N THR A 69 3.56 -19.09 2.89
CA THR A 69 4.97 -18.91 2.50
C THR A 69 5.90 -20.03 2.98
N HIS A 70 5.42 -20.92 3.86
CA HIS A 70 6.25 -22.03 4.36
C HIS A 70 6.66 -22.99 3.26
N LEU A 71 5.79 -23.27 2.28
CA LEU A 71 6.11 -24.14 1.14
C LEU A 71 7.25 -23.58 0.31
N LEU A 72 7.23 -22.27 0.02
CA LEU A 72 8.31 -21.58 -0.68
C LEU A 72 9.61 -21.63 0.12
N ARG A 73 9.53 -21.44 1.44
CA ARG A 73 10.69 -21.50 2.33
C ARG A 73 11.28 -22.90 2.43
N GLN A 74 10.48 -23.95 2.36
CA GLN A 74 10.96 -25.33 2.38
C GLN A 74 11.65 -25.70 1.06
N ASN A 75 11.10 -25.24 -0.08
CA ASN A 75 11.57 -25.60 -1.41
C ASN A 75 12.53 -24.56 -2.03
N TRP A 76 13.09 -23.65 -1.23
CA TRP A 76 13.92 -22.55 -1.73
C TRP A 76 15.16 -23.00 -2.50
N GLN A 77 15.72 -24.15 -2.15
CA GLN A 77 16.89 -24.73 -2.82
C GLN A 77 16.54 -25.20 -4.23
N ALA A 78 15.42 -25.92 -4.38
CA ALA A 78 14.94 -26.36 -5.68
C ALA A 78 14.66 -25.16 -6.61
N ILE A 79 13.97 -24.14 -6.10
CA ILE A 79 13.68 -22.90 -6.85
C ILE A 79 14.97 -22.20 -7.30
N ARG A 80 15.98 -22.12 -6.40
CA ARG A 80 17.29 -21.53 -6.73
C ARG A 80 17.99 -22.34 -7.82
N ASP A 81 18.02 -23.66 -7.68
CA ASP A 81 18.78 -24.53 -8.57
C ASP A 81 18.13 -24.55 -9.97
N GLU A 82 16.79 -24.56 -10.05
CA GLU A 82 16.04 -24.37 -11.30
C GLU A 82 16.32 -22.99 -11.94
N GLY A 83 16.34 -21.92 -11.14
CA GLY A 83 16.63 -20.58 -11.63
C GLY A 83 18.06 -20.43 -12.16
N LEU A 84 19.04 -21.03 -11.51
CA LEU A 84 20.43 -21.03 -11.98
C LEU A 84 20.58 -21.83 -13.28
N GLU A 85 19.84 -22.92 -13.43
CA GLU A 85 19.85 -23.71 -14.65
C GLU A 85 19.24 -22.94 -15.83
N LEU A 86 18.13 -22.22 -15.61
CA LEU A 86 17.55 -21.33 -16.63
C LEU A 86 18.53 -20.24 -17.08
N VAL A 87 19.32 -19.68 -16.16
CA VAL A 87 20.34 -18.68 -16.50
C VAL A 87 21.49 -19.27 -17.31
N ARG A 88 21.84 -20.54 -17.12
CA ARG A 88 22.90 -21.21 -17.91
C ARG A 88 22.46 -21.59 -19.31
N GLN A 89 21.15 -21.75 -19.53
CA GLN A 89 20.56 -22.13 -20.81
C GLN A 89 20.27 -20.91 -21.72
N GLY A 90 20.29 -19.69 -21.17
CA GLY A 90 20.19 -18.43 -21.92
C GLY A 90 21.55 -17.83 -22.25
#